data_AF-A0A0E3UTM3-F1
#
_entry.id   AF-A0A0E3UTM3-F1
#
_cell.length_a   1.000
_cell.length_b   1.000
_cell.length_c   1.000
_cell.angle_alpha   90.00
_cell.angle_beta   90.00
_cell.angle_gamma   90.00
#
_symmetry.space_group_name_H-M   'P 1'
#
loop_
_entity.id
_entity.type
_entity.pdbx_description
1 polymer ?
#
loop_
_entity_poly.entity_id
_entity_poly.type
_entity_poly.pdbx_seq_one_letter_code
_entity_poly.pdbx_strand_id
1 'polypeptide(L)'
;MKKIYLLCLVLSSISIAEGIKYETLDEEKKYVIDTSDKLRDLQIKSINYELSNFNVSSEKTSGENFLESIEDENSKYEIGNNTYFIGNKDEYNINTKFNFGKVFDFEGNNATLGLNMGYVNGKINNNKLNGVNVGIYAKSYMPDYKLKINTEHKFNYTNVEYEKAFKQNYLGVYGGIDIRTSLGSTFFVEPGVRASYTFNLDSNVLDQNEDKIELKKGINASIGGLARIGYIFGKENKFKLSLGYSLDKRLNNLNKYNIFNKNVEKPANNYITHDVDMQFDVNLKEKHKFSLSVGKNTGGYKGGLSYNYIW
;
A
#
# COMPACT_ATOMS: atom_id res chain seq x y z
N MET A 1 36.49 25.70 58.54
CA MET A 1 36.44 25.12 57.18
C MET A 1 35.22 24.21 57.06
N LYS A 2 34.09 24.70 56.58
CA LYS A 2 32.90 23.91 56.24
C LYS A 2 32.15 24.58 55.09
N LYS A 3 32.70 24.44 53.89
CA LYS A 3 32.04 24.71 52.61
C LYS A 3 32.64 23.69 51.65
N ILE A 4 31.83 22.76 51.18
CA ILE A 4 31.98 21.77 50.09
C ILE A 4 31.20 20.53 50.55
N TYR A 5 29.88 20.63 50.65
CA TYR A 5 28.96 19.47 50.66
C TYR A 5 27.58 19.85 50.10
N LEU A 6 27.48 20.96 49.36
CA LEU A 6 26.23 21.45 48.78
C LEU A 6 26.31 21.65 47.25
N LEU A 7 27.22 20.92 46.58
CA LEU A 7 27.22 20.85 45.11
C LEU A 7 26.73 19.49 44.57
N CYS A 8 26.70 18.44 45.39
CA CYS A 8 26.23 17.12 44.93
C CYS A 8 24.70 16.92 45.04
N LEU A 9 23.97 17.85 45.67
CA LEU A 9 22.50 17.78 45.80
C LEU A 9 21.75 18.65 44.78
N VAL A 10 22.45 19.40 43.93
CA VAL A 10 21.84 20.19 42.84
C VAL A 10 21.76 19.39 41.53
N LEU A 11 22.32 18.17 41.48
CA LEU A 11 22.22 17.26 40.34
C LEU A 11 21.10 16.21 40.47
N SER A 12 20.45 16.11 41.63
CA SER A 12 19.33 15.18 41.86
C SER A 12 17.96 15.71 41.39
N SER A 13 17.93 16.89 40.76
CA SER A 13 16.74 17.47 40.11
C SER A 13 16.90 17.62 38.60
N ILE A 14 17.79 16.84 37.97
CA ILE A 14 17.70 16.59 36.53
C ILE A 14 16.41 15.79 36.34
N SER A 15 15.37 16.49 35.89
CA SER A 15 14.13 15.90 35.41
C SER A 15 14.45 14.64 34.60
N ILE A 16 14.03 13.48 35.10
CA ILE A 16 13.96 12.26 34.31
C ILE A 16 12.94 12.56 33.22
N ALA A 17 13.40 13.13 32.10
CA ALA A 17 12.55 13.36 30.95
C ALA A 17 12.06 11.99 30.49
N GLU A 18 10.75 11.73 30.61
CA GLU A 18 10.09 10.47 30.27
C GLU A 18 10.25 10.10 28.78
N GLY A 19 10.62 11.08 27.93
CA GLY A 19 10.94 10.91 26.52
C GLY A 19 11.94 11.94 26.00
N ILE A 20 12.44 11.71 24.77
CA ILE A 20 13.25 12.65 24.00
C ILE A 20 12.33 13.32 22.98
N LYS A 21 12.23 14.65 22.98
CA LYS A 21 11.44 15.37 21.97
C LYS A 21 12.09 15.28 20.60
N TYR A 22 11.34 14.90 19.57
CA TYR A 22 11.83 14.79 18.21
C TYR A 22 12.60 16.04 17.73
N GLU A 23 12.10 17.23 18.07
CA GLU A 23 12.68 18.50 17.66
C GLU A 23 14.10 18.71 18.20
N THR A 24 14.42 18.08 19.34
CA THR A 24 15.72 18.17 20.02
C THR A 24 16.75 17.17 19.51
N LEU A 25 16.37 16.23 18.64
CA LEU A 25 17.29 15.26 18.06
C LEU A 25 18.25 15.90 17.06
N ASP A 26 19.45 15.33 16.97
CA ASP A 26 20.40 15.64 15.90
C ASP A 26 19.79 15.31 14.52
N GLU A 27 20.19 16.07 13.51
CA GLU A 27 19.66 15.94 12.14
C GLU A 27 19.88 14.54 11.54
N GLU A 28 20.93 13.83 11.94
CA GLU A 28 21.19 12.46 11.50
C GLU A 28 20.12 11.47 11.98
N LYS A 29 19.67 11.61 13.23
CA LYS A 29 18.63 10.76 13.81
C LYS A 29 17.28 11.09 13.19
N LYS A 30 16.99 12.37 13.00
CA LYS A 30 15.81 12.85 12.29
C LYS A 30 15.73 12.30 10.86
N TYR A 31 16.86 12.30 10.14
CA TYR A 31 16.95 11.82 8.77
C TYR A 31 16.57 10.34 8.62
N VAL A 32 17.04 9.48 9.53
CA VAL A 32 16.67 8.06 9.55
C VAL A 32 15.19 7.87 9.90
N ILE A 33 14.71 8.56 10.93
CA ILE A 33 13.31 8.52 11.38
C ILE A 33 12.36 8.96 10.27
N ASP A 34 12.62 10.09 9.62
CA ASP A 34 11.76 10.63 8.57
C ASP A 34 11.78 9.75 7.31
N THR A 35 12.92 9.13 6.99
CA THR A 35 12.99 8.17 5.87
C THR A 35 12.14 6.93 6.15
N SER A 36 12.20 6.39 7.36
CA SER A 36 11.38 5.25 7.81
C SER A 36 9.88 5.60 7.81
N ASP A 37 9.50 6.77 8.31
CA ASP A 37 8.12 7.25 8.28
C ASP A 37 7.59 7.38 6.85
N LYS A 38 8.36 8.03 5.96
CA LYS A 38 8.00 8.21 4.56
C LYS A 38 7.90 6.89 3.80
N LEU A 39 8.77 5.92 4.09
CA LEU A 39 8.71 4.60 3.47
C LEU A 39 7.35 3.93 3.71
N ARG A 40 6.86 3.99 4.95
CA ARG A 40 5.54 3.44 5.31
C ARG A 40 4.41 4.21 4.65
N ASP A 41 4.53 5.52 4.52
CA ASP A 41 3.53 6.36 3.86
C ASP A 41 3.44 6.03 2.37
N LEU A 42 4.57 5.81 1.71
CA LEU A 42 4.61 5.34 0.33
C LEU A 42 4.01 3.94 0.18
N GLN A 43 4.25 3.03 1.13
CA GLN A 43 3.64 1.69 1.11
C GLN A 43 2.11 1.75 1.22
N ILE A 44 1.56 2.58 2.12
CA ILE A 44 0.10 2.80 2.24
C ILE A 44 -0.47 3.40 0.94
N LYS A 45 0.18 4.43 0.40
CA LYS A 45 -0.25 5.05 -0.87
C LYS A 45 -0.20 4.03 -2.02
N SER A 46 0.84 3.19 -2.06
CA SER A 46 1.03 2.13 -3.06
C SER A 46 -0.09 1.11 -3.00
N ILE A 47 -0.34 0.53 -1.82
CA ILE A 47 -1.38 -0.48 -1.68
C ILE A 47 -2.77 0.10 -1.96
N ASN A 48 -3.07 1.33 -1.54
CA ASN A 48 -4.35 1.97 -1.86
C ASN A 48 -4.55 2.12 -3.36
N TYR A 49 -3.51 2.50 -4.11
CA TYR A 49 -3.60 2.63 -5.57
C TYR A 49 -3.68 1.27 -6.27
N GLU A 50 -2.92 0.28 -5.80
CA GLU A 50 -2.97 -1.10 -6.30
C GLU A 50 -4.36 -1.70 -6.14
N LEU A 51 -4.92 -1.63 -4.93
CA LEU A 51 -6.30 -2.04 -4.66
C LEU A 51 -7.28 -1.27 -5.54
N SER A 52 -6.97 0.01 -5.84
CA SER A 52 -7.86 0.87 -6.61
C SER A 52 -8.00 0.54 -8.08
N ASN A 53 -6.96 -0.05 -8.65
CA ASN A 53 -6.87 -0.41 -10.05
C ASN A 53 -6.95 -1.93 -10.23
N PHE A 54 -7.22 -2.67 -9.17
CA PHE A 54 -7.33 -4.11 -9.24
C PHE A 54 -8.59 -4.51 -9.99
N ASN A 55 -8.43 -5.49 -10.86
CA ASN A 55 -9.40 -5.76 -11.90
C ASN A 55 -10.07 -7.13 -11.67
N VAL A 56 -11.41 -7.12 -11.56
CA VAL A 56 -12.23 -8.32 -11.68
C VAL A 56 -12.38 -8.63 -13.17
N SER A 57 -12.23 -9.91 -13.53
CA SER A 57 -12.16 -10.39 -14.91
C SER A 57 -13.53 -10.67 -15.54
N SER A 58 -14.57 -10.94 -14.74
CA SER A 58 -15.90 -11.29 -15.22
C SER A 58 -16.97 -10.31 -14.73
N GLU A 59 -17.84 -9.86 -15.66
CA GLU A 59 -19.08 -9.12 -15.38
C GLU A 59 -20.33 -10.00 -15.65
N LYS A 60 -20.14 -11.32 -15.73
CA LYS A 60 -21.23 -12.28 -15.92
C LYS A 60 -22.16 -12.28 -14.70
N THR A 61 -23.44 -12.53 -14.97
CA THR A 61 -24.46 -12.75 -13.96
C THR A 61 -24.16 -14.02 -13.16
N SER A 62 -24.74 -14.15 -11.96
CA SER A 62 -24.57 -15.35 -11.13
C SER A 62 -25.03 -16.62 -11.88
N GLY A 63 -26.11 -16.53 -12.66
CA GLY A 63 -26.60 -17.65 -13.48
C GLY A 63 -25.63 -18.07 -14.58
N GLU A 64 -25.03 -17.11 -15.30
CA GLU A 64 -24.01 -17.40 -16.32
C GLU A 64 -22.75 -18.02 -15.71
N ASN A 65 -22.29 -17.49 -14.57
CA ASN A 65 -21.13 -18.04 -13.86
C ASN A 65 -21.38 -19.48 -13.38
N PHE A 66 -22.59 -19.74 -12.86
CA PHE A 66 -22.97 -21.08 -12.40
C PHE A 66 -23.07 -22.09 -13.54
N LEU A 67 -23.62 -21.71 -14.69
CA LEU A 67 -23.67 -22.61 -15.85
C LEU A 67 -22.25 -22.93 -16.35
N GLU A 68 -21.36 -21.93 -16.45
CA GLU A 68 -19.97 -22.17 -16.84
C GLU A 68 -19.19 -23.03 -15.85
N SER A 69 -19.48 -22.93 -14.54
CA SER A 69 -18.79 -23.73 -13.53
C SER A 69 -19.20 -25.20 -13.55
N ILE A 70 -20.37 -25.52 -14.11
CA ILE A 70 -20.80 -26.90 -14.39
C ILE A 70 -20.16 -27.43 -15.68
N GLU A 71 -20.01 -26.57 -16.70
CA GLU A 71 -19.52 -26.97 -18.03
C GLU A 71 -17.99 -27.10 -18.11
N ASP A 72 -17.23 -26.27 -17.39
CA ASP A 72 -15.76 -26.33 -17.35
C ASP A 72 -15.28 -27.27 -16.23
N GLU A 73 -14.92 -28.52 -16.58
CA GLU A 73 -14.32 -29.47 -15.64
C GLU A 73 -12.87 -29.08 -15.19
N ASN A 74 -12.28 -28.04 -15.78
CA ASN A 74 -10.90 -27.64 -15.53
C ASN A 74 -10.77 -26.51 -14.50
N SER A 75 -9.78 -26.64 -13.60
CA SER A 75 -9.41 -25.57 -12.67
C SER A 75 -8.92 -24.34 -13.43
N LYS A 76 -9.60 -23.19 -13.23
CA LYS A 76 -9.21 -21.89 -13.80
C LYS A 76 -8.16 -21.21 -12.92
N TYR A 77 -7.10 -20.71 -13.54
CA TYR A 77 -6.03 -19.98 -12.85
C TYR A 77 -5.91 -18.56 -13.39
N GLU A 78 -5.78 -17.59 -12.50
CA GLU A 78 -5.44 -16.22 -12.85
C GLU A 78 -3.95 -15.98 -12.67
N ILE A 79 -3.29 -15.52 -13.72
CA ILE A 79 -1.87 -15.21 -13.71
C ILE A 79 -1.68 -13.80 -14.26
N GLY A 80 -0.86 -12.99 -13.61
CA GLY A 80 -0.69 -11.61 -14.05
C GLY A 80 0.60 -10.95 -13.61
N ASN A 81 0.94 -9.87 -14.31
CA ASN A 81 1.99 -8.95 -13.95
C ASN A 81 1.39 -7.54 -13.80
N ASN A 82 1.75 -6.84 -12.73
CA ASN A 82 1.29 -5.50 -12.47
C ASN A 82 2.45 -4.62 -12.02
N THR A 83 2.59 -3.44 -12.61
CA THR A 83 3.57 -2.44 -12.24
C THR A 83 2.86 -1.15 -11.87
N TYR A 84 3.15 -0.61 -10.69
CA TYR A 84 2.56 0.63 -10.19
C TYR A 84 3.65 1.61 -9.75
N PHE A 85 3.52 2.86 -10.20
CA PHE A 85 4.34 4.00 -9.81
C PHE A 85 3.50 4.95 -8.98
N ILE A 86 4.06 5.46 -7.88
CA ILE A 86 3.54 6.60 -7.13
C ILE A 86 4.69 7.50 -6.72
N GLY A 87 4.53 8.80 -6.94
CA GLY A 87 5.42 9.81 -6.39
C GLY A 87 5.79 10.91 -7.37
N ASN A 88 6.92 11.56 -7.09
CA ASN A 88 7.49 12.63 -7.88
C ASN A 88 9.01 12.37 -8.08
N LYS A 89 9.73 13.34 -8.64
CA LYS A 89 11.17 13.21 -8.93
C LYS A 89 12.05 12.97 -7.69
N ASP A 90 11.63 13.43 -6.53
CA ASP A 90 12.42 13.40 -5.28
C ASP A 90 12.00 12.26 -4.35
N GLU A 91 10.75 11.83 -4.46
CA GLU A 91 10.15 10.77 -3.66
C GLU A 91 9.24 9.89 -4.53
N TYR A 92 9.66 8.65 -4.82
CA TYR A 92 8.85 7.72 -5.61
C TYR A 92 8.98 6.26 -5.17
N ASN A 93 7.96 5.48 -5.52
CA ASN A 93 7.91 4.04 -5.37
C ASN A 93 7.39 3.42 -6.67
N ILE A 94 8.12 2.43 -7.17
CA ILE A 94 7.73 1.55 -8.28
C ILE A 94 7.62 0.14 -7.71
N ASN A 95 6.44 -0.45 -7.76
CA ASN A 95 6.18 -1.80 -7.31
C ASN A 95 5.75 -2.66 -8.50
N THR A 96 6.58 -3.65 -8.86
CA THR A 96 6.28 -4.65 -9.90
C THR A 96 5.96 -5.97 -9.23
N LYS A 97 4.83 -6.59 -9.59
CA LYS A 97 4.30 -7.79 -8.94
C LYS A 97 3.87 -8.83 -9.96
N PHE A 98 4.12 -10.09 -9.62
CA PHE A 98 3.59 -11.26 -10.30
C PHE A 98 2.55 -11.92 -9.40
N ASN A 99 1.39 -12.20 -9.98
CA ASN A 99 0.25 -12.82 -9.30
C ASN A 99 0.01 -14.21 -9.87
N PHE A 100 -0.31 -15.15 -8.99
CA PHE A 100 -0.82 -16.47 -9.34
C PHE A 100 -1.96 -16.81 -8.38
N GLY A 101 -3.16 -17.00 -8.91
CA GLY A 101 -4.35 -17.29 -8.11
C GLY A 101 -5.20 -18.38 -8.71
N LYS A 102 -5.83 -19.16 -7.85
CA LYS A 102 -6.86 -20.10 -8.25
C LYS A 102 -8.21 -19.39 -8.25
N VAL A 103 -8.99 -19.58 -9.30
CA VAL A 103 -10.36 -19.09 -9.42
C VAL A 103 -11.31 -20.15 -8.89
N PHE A 104 -12.30 -19.71 -8.12
CA PHE A 104 -13.35 -20.54 -7.54
C PHE A 104 -14.69 -19.91 -7.92
N ASP A 105 -15.66 -20.77 -8.25
CA ASP A 105 -17.06 -20.38 -8.33
C ASP A 105 -17.80 -20.99 -7.14
N PHE A 106 -18.57 -20.17 -6.44
CA PHE A 106 -19.48 -20.64 -5.39
C PHE A 106 -20.86 -20.05 -5.64
N GLU A 107 -21.75 -20.88 -6.19
CA GLU A 107 -23.14 -20.52 -6.51
C GLU A 107 -23.23 -19.28 -7.42
N GLY A 108 -22.33 -19.17 -8.41
CA GLY A 108 -22.27 -18.04 -9.34
C GLY A 108 -21.51 -16.81 -8.84
N ASN A 109 -20.97 -16.87 -7.61
CA ASN A 109 -20.03 -15.87 -7.09
C ASN A 109 -18.60 -16.26 -7.45
N ASN A 110 -17.93 -15.41 -8.22
CA ASN A 110 -16.54 -15.62 -8.57
C ASN A 110 -15.63 -15.15 -7.45
N ALA A 111 -14.73 -16.01 -6.99
CA ALA A 111 -13.66 -15.68 -6.06
C ALA A 111 -12.31 -16.10 -6.64
N THR A 112 -11.25 -15.40 -6.24
CA THR A 112 -9.87 -15.77 -6.54
C THR A 112 -9.07 -15.66 -5.27
N LEU A 113 -8.30 -16.70 -4.94
CA LEU A 113 -7.31 -16.67 -3.87
C LEU A 113 -5.96 -16.98 -4.50
N GLY A 114 -4.96 -16.14 -4.20
CA GLY A 114 -3.66 -16.26 -4.82
C GLY A 114 -2.50 -15.73 -4.01
N LEU A 115 -1.32 -15.97 -4.55
CA LEU A 115 -0.04 -15.47 -4.06
C LEU A 115 0.45 -14.35 -4.98
N ASN A 116 1.13 -13.39 -4.38
CA ASN A 116 1.88 -12.39 -5.12
C ASN A 116 3.34 -12.36 -4.67
N MET A 117 4.23 -12.10 -5.62
CA MET A 117 5.63 -11.81 -5.36
C MET A 117 6.00 -10.56 -6.15
N GLY A 118 6.72 -9.64 -5.52
CA GLY A 118 7.05 -8.37 -6.15
C GLY A 118 8.41 -7.82 -5.78
N TYR A 119 8.88 -6.91 -6.62
CA TYR A 119 10.06 -6.11 -6.42
C TYR A 119 9.68 -4.64 -6.35
N VAL A 120 10.30 -3.93 -5.41
CA VAL A 120 10.11 -2.51 -5.18
C VAL A 120 11.40 -1.79 -5.51
N ASN A 121 11.32 -0.74 -6.31
CA ASN A 121 12.37 0.24 -6.47
C ASN A 121 11.83 1.62 -6.12
N GLY A 122 12.63 2.46 -5.47
CA GLY A 122 12.15 3.79 -5.11
C GLY A 122 13.26 4.72 -4.66
N LYS A 123 12.82 5.92 -4.30
CA LYS A 123 13.65 6.99 -3.77
C LYS A 123 12.87 7.74 -2.69
N ILE A 124 13.53 8.11 -1.59
CA ILE A 124 13.03 9.07 -0.59
C ILE A 124 14.16 10.02 -0.24
N ASN A 125 14.01 11.33 -0.47
CA ASN A 125 15.00 12.34 -0.05
C ASN A 125 16.45 11.95 -0.40
N ASN A 126 16.69 11.55 -1.66
CA ASN A 126 17.96 11.02 -2.19
C ASN A 126 18.40 9.62 -1.73
N ASN A 127 17.72 9.01 -0.75
CA ASN A 127 17.96 7.62 -0.37
C ASN A 127 17.34 6.68 -1.40
N LYS A 128 18.08 5.67 -1.84
CA LYS A 128 17.60 4.64 -2.76
C LYS A 128 16.94 3.52 -1.98
N LEU A 129 15.81 3.05 -2.49
CA LEU A 129 15.02 1.97 -1.90
C LEU A 129 15.00 0.81 -2.88
N ASN A 130 15.33 -0.38 -2.40
CA ASN A 130 15.11 -1.62 -3.15
C ASN A 130 14.50 -2.65 -2.21
N GLY A 131 13.47 -3.35 -2.64
CA GLY A 131 12.79 -4.29 -1.77
C GLY A 131 12.14 -5.43 -2.51
N VAL A 132 11.76 -6.44 -1.74
CA VAL A 132 11.00 -7.59 -2.20
C VAL A 132 9.78 -7.75 -1.32
N ASN A 133 8.67 -8.13 -1.96
CA ASN A 133 7.41 -8.38 -1.30
C ASN A 133 6.94 -9.79 -1.63
N VAL A 134 6.38 -10.48 -0.65
CA VAL A 134 5.66 -11.74 -0.85
C VAL A 134 4.36 -11.66 -0.08
N GLY A 135 3.26 -12.04 -0.71
CA GLY A 135 1.95 -11.84 -0.14
C GLY A 135 0.89 -12.77 -0.65
N ILE A 136 -0.28 -12.61 -0.07
CA ILE A 136 -1.52 -13.24 -0.49
C ILE A 136 -2.49 -12.16 -0.96
N TYR A 137 -3.34 -12.51 -1.91
CA TYR A 137 -4.46 -11.68 -2.31
C TYR A 137 -5.71 -12.51 -2.45
N ALA A 138 -6.85 -11.90 -2.17
CA ALA A 138 -8.14 -12.48 -2.45
C ALA A 138 -9.03 -11.43 -3.11
N LYS A 139 -9.81 -11.85 -4.10
CA LYS A 139 -10.85 -11.03 -4.69
C LYS A 139 -12.12 -11.82 -4.85
N SER A 140 -13.24 -11.12 -4.80
CA SER A 140 -14.55 -11.69 -5.03
C SER A 140 -15.44 -10.71 -5.77
N TYR A 141 -16.27 -11.25 -6.66
CA TYR A 141 -17.36 -10.53 -7.28
C TYR A 141 -18.66 -11.30 -7.06
N MET A 142 -19.61 -10.61 -6.46
CA MET A 142 -20.97 -11.10 -6.21
C MET A 142 -21.92 -10.37 -7.17
N PRO A 143 -22.28 -10.98 -8.31
CA PRO A 143 -23.01 -10.29 -9.38
C PRO A 143 -24.37 -9.74 -8.93
N ASP A 144 -25.11 -10.49 -8.11
CA ASP A 144 -26.45 -10.10 -7.65
C ASP A 144 -26.45 -8.84 -6.78
N TYR A 145 -25.39 -8.67 -5.99
CA TYR A 145 -25.16 -7.47 -5.19
C TYR A 145 -24.33 -6.41 -5.91
N LYS A 146 -23.86 -6.72 -7.13
CA LYS A 146 -22.87 -5.96 -7.90
C LYS A 146 -21.66 -5.57 -7.05
N LEU A 147 -21.30 -6.43 -6.10
CA LEU A 147 -20.33 -6.16 -5.05
C LEU A 147 -18.97 -6.74 -5.44
N LYS A 148 -17.94 -5.91 -5.38
CA LYS A 148 -16.54 -6.26 -5.62
C LYS A 148 -15.79 -6.10 -4.31
N ILE A 149 -15.08 -7.14 -3.91
CA ILE A 149 -14.20 -7.14 -2.75
C ILE A 149 -12.81 -7.50 -3.23
N ASN A 150 -11.81 -6.74 -2.82
CA ASN A 150 -10.42 -7.01 -3.09
C ASN A 150 -9.60 -6.81 -1.84
N THR A 151 -8.72 -7.75 -1.51
CA THR A 151 -7.83 -7.64 -0.36
C THR A 151 -6.46 -8.19 -0.72
N GLU A 152 -5.42 -7.56 -0.18
CA GLU A 152 -4.05 -7.93 -0.44
C GLU A 152 -3.19 -7.65 0.79
N HIS A 153 -2.35 -8.62 1.17
CA HIS A 153 -1.48 -8.55 2.34
C HIS A 153 -0.10 -9.07 1.96
N LYS A 154 0.94 -8.28 2.28
CA LYS A 154 2.32 -8.54 1.88
C LYS A 154 3.26 -8.41 3.05
N PHE A 155 4.13 -9.39 3.21
CA PHE A 155 5.39 -9.20 3.91
C PHE A 155 6.36 -8.46 3.00
N ASN A 156 7.11 -7.50 3.56
CA ASN A 156 8.07 -6.70 2.82
C ASN A 156 9.45 -6.73 3.49
N TYR A 157 10.48 -6.83 2.66
CA TYR A 157 11.86 -6.57 3.01
C TYR A 157 12.39 -5.45 2.13
N THR A 158 12.81 -4.34 2.73
CA THR A 158 13.29 -3.16 2.01
C THR A 158 14.68 -2.78 2.48
N ASN A 159 15.64 -2.80 1.56
CA ASN A 159 16.95 -2.20 1.75
C ASN A 159 16.89 -0.70 1.38
N VAL A 160 17.43 0.13 2.26
CA VAL A 160 17.57 1.58 2.07
C VAL A 160 19.05 1.92 2.05
N GLU A 161 19.52 2.43 0.92
CA GLU A 161 20.86 2.97 0.77
C GLU A 161 20.79 4.49 0.94
N TYR A 162 21.38 4.97 2.03
CA TYR A 162 21.35 6.37 2.39
C TYR A 162 22.36 7.18 1.58
N GLU A 163 22.05 8.44 1.29
CA GLU A 163 22.98 9.37 0.60
C GLU A 163 24.31 9.48 1.35
N LYS A 164 24.27 9.37 2.69
CA LYS A 164 25.42 9.35 3.60
C LYS A 164 26.20 8.01 3.61
N ALA A 165 26.02 7.19 2.58
CA ALA A 165 26.75 5.95 2.28
C ALA A 165 26.64 4.82 3.32
N PHE A 166 25.58 4.78 4.13
CA PHE A 166 25.24 3.64 4.98
C PHE A 166 23.96 2.94 4.50
N LYS A 167 23.74 1.69 4.95
CA LYS A 167 22.60 0.87 4.54
C LYS A 167 21.78 0.38 5.73
N GLN A 168 20.47 0.34 5.56
CA GLN A 168 19.56 -0.22 6.54
C GLN A 168 18.54 -1.15 5.89
N ASN A 169 18.05 -2.11 6.68
CA ASN A 169 17.03 -3.05 6.24
C ASN A 169 15.77 -2.87 7.09
N TYR A 170 14.64 -2.74 6.41
CA TYR A 170 13.33 -2.61 7.02
C TYR A 170 12.48 -3.84 6.71
N LEU A 171 11.81 -4.31 7.74
CA LEU A 171 10.91 -5.45 7.68
C LEU A 171 9.53 -5.05 8.15
N GLY A 172 8.51 -5.49 7.42
CA GLY A 172 7.14 -5.16 7.75
C GLY A 172 6.11 -6.03 7.05
N VAL A 173 4.86 -5.74 7.38
CA VAL A 173 3.67 -6.28 6.74
C VAL A 173 2.80 -5.10 6.35
N TYR A 174 2.31 -5.07 5.12
CA TYR A 174 1.33 -4.07 4.72
C TYR A 174 0.25 -4.70 3.88
N GLY A 175 -0.94 -4.11 3.93
CA GLY A 175 -2.08 -4.66 3.22
C GLY A 175 -3.29 -3.75 3.30
N GLY A 176 -4.38 -4.21 2.72
CA GLY A 176 -5.63 -3.49 2.77
C GLY A 176 -6.74 -4.22 2.05
N ILE A 177 -7.94 -3.69 2.24
CA ILE A 177 -9.20 -4.14 1.66
C ILE A 177 -9.87 -2.97 0.94
N ASP A 178 -10.46 -3.27 -0.21
CA ASP A 178 -11.24 -2.36 -1.03
C ASP A 178 -12.58 -3.05 -1.37
N ILE A 179 -13.67 -2.34 -1.11
CA ILE A 179 -15.04 -2.82 -1.30
C ILE A 179 -15.78 -1.79 -2.17
N ARG A 180 -16.33 -2.24 -3.30
CA ARG A 180 -17.03 -1.40 -4.27
C ARG A 180 -18.34 -2.03 -4.68
N THR A 181 -19.33 -1.20 -5.00
CA THR A 181 -20.51 -1.63 -5.73
C THR A 181 -20.50 -1.02 -7.12
N SER A 182 -21.02 -1.71 -8.14
CA SER A 182 -21.15 -1.17 -9.50
C SER A 182 -22.60 -0.83 -9.78
N LEU A 183 -22.90 0.44 -10.01
CA LEU A 183 -24.24 0.93 -10.36
C LEU A 183 -24.27 1.21 -11.87
N GLY A 184 -25.15 0.55 -12.61
CA GLY A 184 -25.17 0.58 -14.08
C GLY A 184 -24.41 -0.58 -14.72
N SER A 185 -24.34 -0.59 -16.05
CA SER A 185 -23.69 -1.65 -16.85
C SER A 185 -22.78 -1.04 -17.91
N THR A 186 -23.35 -0.42 -18.95
CA THR A 186 -22.57 0.25 -20.01
C THR A 186 -21.98 1.56 -19.50
N PHE A 187 -22.83 2.44 -18.98
CA PHE A 187 -22.39 3.56 -18.14
C PHE A 187 -22.51 3.12 -16.69
N PHE A 188 -21.46 3.32 -15.92
CA PHE A 188 -21.43 2.87 -14.54
C PHE A 188 -20.85 3.91 -13.58
N VAL A 189 -21.26 3.78 -12.32
CA VAL A 189 -20.70 4.46 -11.16
C VAL A 189 -20.30 3.40 -10.13
N GLU A 190 -19.05 3.43 -9.69
CA GLU A 190 -18.45 2.50 -8.75
C GLU A 190 -18.05 3.26 -7.46
N PRO A 191 -18.99 3.51 -6.52
CA PRO A 191 -18.62 3.98 -5.20
C PRO A 191 -18.00 2.84 -4.39
N GLY A 192 -17.09 3.19 -3.48
CA GLY A 192 -16.43 2.23 -2.62
C GLY A 192 -15.78 2.83 -1.39
N VAL A 193 -15.38 1.93 -0.51
CA VAL A 193 -14.62 2.22 0.70
C VAL A 193 -13.40 1.33 0.74
N ARG A 194 -12.31 1.85 1.32
CA ARG A 194 -11.09 1.07 1.52
C ARG A 194 -10.47 1.34 2.86
N ALA A 195 -9.77 0.34 3.36
CA ALA A 195 -8.94 0.45 4.55
C ALA A 195 -7.60 -0.24 4.28
N SER A 196 -6.52 0.37 4.70
CA SER A 196 -5.18 -0.16 4.52
C SER A 196 -4.33 0.07 5.76
N TYR A 197 -3.26 -0.72 5.87
CA TYR A 197 -2.35 -0.65 6.98
C TYR A 197 -0.92 -0.96 6.54
N THR A 198 0.03 -0.43 7.31
CA THR A 198 1.40 -0.94 7.39
C THR A 198 1.70 -1.27 8.84
N PHE A 199 2.47 -2.31 9.05
CA PHE A 199 2.93 -2.77 10.34
C PHE A 199 4.43 -3.04 10.22
N ASN A 200 5.22 -2.44 11.10
CA ASN A 200 6.66 -2.67 11.12
C ASN A 200 7.01 -3.70 12.20
N LEU A 201 8.01 -4.52 11.91
CA LEU A 201 8.59 -5.41 12.91
C LEU A 201 9.63 -4.66 13.76
N ASP A 202 9.85 -5.17 14.97
CA ASP A 202 10.91 -4.64 15.83
C ASP A 202 12.23 -4.78 15.09
N SER A 203 12.96 -3.67 14.94
CA SER A 203 14.23 -3.65 14.23
C SER A 203 15.15 -2.59 14.80
N ASN A 204 16.45 -2.80 14.61
CA ASN A 204 17.46 -1.84 14.99
C ASN A 204 18.03 -1.24 13.72
N VAL A 205 18.17 0.08 13.73
CA VAL A 205 18.79 0.82 12.65
C VAL A 205 19.91 1.70 13.21
N LEU A 206 20.98 1.87 12.44
CA LEU A 206 22.15 2.65 12.84
C LEU A 206 22.16 3.98 12.08
N ASP A 207 22.30 5.11 12.77
CA ASP A 207 22.54 6.38 12.10
C ASP A 207 23.97 6.48 11.54
N GLN A 208 24.32 7.65 10.99
CA GLN A 208 25.64 7.87 10.40
C GLN A 208 26.80 7.71 11.40
N ASN A 209 26.54 7.94 12.70
CA ASN A 209 27.54 7.85 13.75
C ASN A 209 27.53 6.48 14.45
N GLU A 210 26.85 5.49 13.86
CA GLU A 210 26.62 4.18 14.44
C GLU A 210 25.78 4.19 15.73
N ASP A 211 25.04 5.27 15.99
CA ASP A 211 24.11 5.29 17.11
C ASP A 211 22.89 4.44 16.79
N LYS A 212 22.51 3.61 17.77
CA LYS A 212 21.36 2.72 17.67
C LYS A 212 20.05 3.49 17.82
N ILE A 213 19.21 3.40 16.80
CA ILE A 213 17.79 3.79 16.83
C ILE A 213 16.96 2.50 16.78
N GLU A 214 16.14 2.27 17.78
CA GLU A 214 15.25 1.11 17.82
C GLU A 214 13.89 1.49 17.23
N LEU A 215 13.53 0.87 16.12
CA LEU A 215 12.18 0.95 15.58
C LEU A 215 11.31 -0.09 16.29
N LYS A 216 10.32 0.37 17.06
CA LYS A 216 9.37 -0.48 17.79
C LYS A 216 8.15 -0.79 16.94
N LYS A 217 7.57 -1.97 17.12
CA LYS A 217 6.29 -2.36 16.49
C LYS A 217 5.24 -1.25 16.60
N GLY A 218 4.64 -0.94 15.47
CA GLY A 218 3.58 0.05 15.33
C GLY A 218 2.74 -0.23 14.09
N ILE A 219 1.46 0.10 14.16
CA ILE A 219 0.56 0.03 13.01
C ILE A 219 0.28 1.44 12.52
N ASN A 220 0.39 1.67 11.22
CA ASN A 220 -0.16 2.84 10.54
C ASN A 220 -1.34 2.37 9.72
N ALA A 221 -2.43 3.14 9.73
CA ALA A 221 -3.65 2.75 9.05
C ALA A 221 -4.21 3.94 8.29
N SER A 222 -4.92 3.64 7.22
CA SER A 222 -5.66 4.61 6.43
C SER A 222 -7.05 4.07 6.14
N ILE A 223 -8.03 4.97 6.15
CA ILE A 223 -9.39 4.68 5.70
C ILE A 223 -9.77 5.73 4.65
N GLY A 224 -10.47 5.30 3.61
CA GLY A 224 -10.85 6.20 2.53
C GLY A 224 -12.11 5.78 1.82
N GLY A 225 -12.66 6.74 1.10
CA GLY A 225 -13.76 6.55 0.17
C GLY A 225 -13.31 6.86 -1.25
N LEU A 226 -13.93 6.22 -2.22
CA LEU A 226 -13.68 6.46 -3.63
C LEU A 226 -14.95 6.38 -4.45
N ALA A 227 -14.95 7.03 -5.59
CA ALA A 227 -15.97 6.90 -6.61
C ALA A 227 -15.30 6.88 -7.98
N ARG A 228 -15.71 5.93 -8.83
CA ARG A 228 -15.27 5.84 -10.21
C ARG A 228 -16.46 5.92 -11.14
N ILE A 229 -16.36 6.72 -12.19
CA ILE A 229 -17.36 6.76 -13.26
C ILE A 229 -16.72 6.21 -14.53
N GLY A 230 -17.47 5.52 -15.36
CA GLY A 230 -16.91 5.06 -16.62
C GLY A 230 -17.91 4.52 -17.61
N TYR A 231 -17.36 4.10 -18.74
CA TYR A 231 -18.07 3.63 -19.90
C TYR A 231 -17.41 2.37 -20.45
N ILE A 232 -18.23 1.36 -20.72
CA ILE A 232 -17.84 0.08 -21.31
C ILE A 232 -18.40 0.00 -22.72
N PHE A 233 -17.56 -0.36 -23.69
CA PHE A 233 -17.96 -0.52 -25.08
C PHE A 233 -17.25 -1.71 -25.74
N GLY A 234 -17.79 -2.16 -26.88
CA GLY A 234 -17.35 -3.37 -27.57
C GLY A 234 -18.18 -4.61 -27.20
N LYS A 235 -18.15 -5.62 -28.07
CA LYS A 235 -18.92 -6.88 -27.91
C LYS A 235 -18.00 -8.01 -27.47
N GLU A 236 -17.22 -8.56 -28.40
CA GLU A 236 -16.27 -9.66 -28.14
C GLU A 236 -15.03 -9.19 -27.37
N ASN A 237 -14.52 -8.02 -27.74
CA ASN A 237 -13.45 -7.33 -27.03
C ASN A 237 -14.08 -6.16 -26.31
N LYS A 238 -14.04 -6.18 -24.97
CA LYS A 238 -14.61 -5.13 -24.13
C LYS A 238 -13.54 -4.13 -23.77
N PHE A 239 -13.85 -2.85 -23.94
CA PHE A 239 -13.00 -1.72 -23.59
C PHE A 239 -13.68 -0.92 -22.50
N LYS A 240 -12.97 -0.59 -21.42
CA LYS A 240 -13.47 0.19 -20.30
C LYS A 240 -12.63 1.46 -20.18
N LEU A 241 -13.28 2.62 -20.23
CA LEU A 241 -12.67 3.90 -19.90
C LEU A 241 -13.30 4.42 -18.61
N SER A 242 -12.49 4.89 -17.66
CA SER A 242 -13.02 5.38 -16.39
C SER A 242 -12.18 6.49 -15.77
N LEU A 243 -12.85 7.31 -14.96
CA LEU A 243 -12.29 8.38 -14.15
C LEU A 243 -12.61 8.09 -12.68
N GLY A 244 -11.59 8.12 -11.83
CA GLY A 244 -11.68 7.89 -10.39
C GLY A 244 -11.35 9.12 -9.59
N TYR A 245 -12.05 9.31 -8.48
CA TYR A 245 -11.64 10.18 -7.39
C TYR A 245 -11.62 9.40 -6.08
N SER A 246 -10.62 9.62 -5.24
CA SER A 246 -10.58 9.05 -3.90
C SER A 246 -10.03 9.99 -2.86
N LEU A 247 -10.50 9.83 -1.64
CA LEU A 247 -10.06 10.55 -0.47
C LEU A 247 -9.69 9.56 0.62
N ASP A 248 -8.41 9.58 1.01
CA ASP A 248 -7.87 8.73 2.08
C ASP A 248 -7.45 9.58 3.27
N LYS A 249 -7.94 9.23 4.45
CA LYS A 249 -7.48 9.80 5.71
C LYS A 249 -6.52 8.82 6.37
N ARG A 250 -5.34 9.29 6.75
CA ARG A 250 -4.47 8.56 7.66
C ARG A 250 -5.05 8.62 9.08
N LEU A 251 -5.20 7.45 9.71
CA LEU A 251 -5.61 7.34 11.10
C LEU A 251 -4.40 7.58 11.99
N ASN A 252 -4.61 8.27 13.12
CA ASN A 252 -3.55 8.73 14.00
C ASN A 252 -2.72 7.56 14.52
N ASN A 253 -1.55 7.38 13.90
CA ASN A 253 -0.68 6.25 14.12
C ASN A 253 0.75 6.69 13.84
N LEU A 254 1.54 6.73 14.92
CA LEU A 254 2.92 7.13 14.91
C LEU A 254 3.81 5.90 14.99
N ASN A 255 4.86 5.91 14.18
CA ASN A 255 5.98 5.02 14.36
C ASN A 255 6.62 5.31 15.72
N LYS A 256 6.94 4.27 16.47
CA LYS A 256 7.56 4.39 17.79
C LYS A 256 9.04 4.13 17.66
N TYR A 257 9.85 5.03 18.22
CA TYR A 257 11.30 4.96 18.18
C TYR A 257 11.87 5.07 19.58
N ASN A 258 12.92 4.30 19.87
CA ASN A 258 13.72 4.48 21.07
C ASN A 258 15.15 4.82 20.71
N ILE A 259 15.73 5.79 21.42
CA ILE A 259 17.14 6.17 21.32
C ILE A 259 17.67 6.20 22.75
N PHE A 260 18.78 5.51 23.02
CA PHE A 260 19.35 5.36 24.37
C PHE A 260 18.30 4.90 25.42
N ASN A 261 17.45 3.93 25.07
CA ASN A 261 16.35 3.42 25.89
C ASN A 261 15.27 4.43 26.30
N LYS A 262 15.23 5.61 25.67
CA LYS A 262 14.18 6.61 25.85
C LYS A 262 13.28 6.67 24.62
N ASN A 263 11.98 6.79 24.84
CA ASN A 263 11.02 6.95 23.76
C ASN A 263 11.22 8.31 23.08
N VAL A 264 11.17 8.34 21.75
CA VAL A 264 11.12 9.59 20.99
C VAL A 264 9.67 10.02 20.86
N GLU A 265 9.37 11.23 21.36
CA GLU A 265 8.06 11.85 21.25
C GLU A 265 7.99 12.67 19.95
N LYS A 266 7.15 12.22 19.01
CA LYS A 266 6.89 12.91 17.74
C LYS A 266 5.44 13.38 17.70
N PRO A 267 5.14 14.58 17.18
CA PRO A 267 3.76 15.00 16.97
C PRO A 267 3.04 14.06 16.00
N ALA A 268 1.75 13.83 16.27
CA ALA A 268 0.85 13.10 15.39
C ALA A 268 0.84 13.72 13.99
N ASN A 269 1.09 12.91 12.95
CA ASN A 269 1.00 13.35 11.56
C ASN A 269 -0.25 12.77 10.90
N ASN A 270 -1.33 13.54 10.94
CA ASN A 270 -2.57 13.24 10.25
C ASN A 270 -2.66 14.06 8.98
N TYR A 271 -2.83 13.39 7.85
CA TYR A 271 -3.07 14.05 6.57
C TYR A 271 -4.18 13.34 5.79
N ILE A 272 -4.77 14.08 4.87
CA ILE A 272 -5.73 13.59 3.91
C ILE A 272 -5.06 13.60 2.53
N THR A 273 -5.17 12.50 1.81
CA THR A 273 -4.72 12.40 0.43
C THR A 273 -5.92 12.44 -0.48
N HIS A 274 -5.88 13.33 -1.47
CA HIS A 274 -6.84 13.38 -2.56
C HIS A 274 -6.18 12.81 -3.79
N ASP A 275 -6.88 11.92 -4.48
CA ASP A 275 -6.40 11.32 -5.72
C ASP A 275 -7.43 11.48 -6.83
N VAL A 276 -6.93 11.71 -8.05
CA VAL A 276 -7.70 11.61 -9.29
C VAL A 276 -6.93 10.70 -10.23
N ASP A 277 -7.62 9.78 -10.87
CA ASP A 277 -7.02 8.90 -11.87
C ASP A 277 -7.93 8.65 -13.08
N MET A 278 -7.32 8.26 -14.18
CA MET A 278 -7.96 7.71 -15.36
C MET A 278 -7.48 6.28 -15.53
N GLN A 279 -8.37 5.39 -15.94
CA GLN A 279 -8.04 3.99 -16.24
C GLN A 279 -8.67 3.56 -17.56
N PHE A 280 -7.87 2.87 -18.36
CA PHE A 280 -8.26 2.23 -19.60
C PHE A 280 -7.98 0.72 -19.50
N ASP A 281 -9.03 -0.09 -19.58
CA ASP A 281 -8.90 -1.55 -19.61
C ASP A 281 -9.31 -2.10 -20.98
N VAL A 282 -8.61 -3.13 -21.42
CA VAL A 282 -8.93 -3.92 -22.61
C VAL A 282 -9.07 -5.38 -22.19
N ASN A 283 -10.25 -5.95 -22.38
CA ASN A 283 -10.53 -7.36 -22.14
C ASN A 283 -10.75 -8.07 -23.48
N LEU A 284 -9.81 -8.95 -23.85
CA LEU A 284 -9.82 -9.68 -25.11
C LEU A 284 -10.30 -11.11 -24.87
N LYS A 285 -11.41 -11.48 -25.52
CA LYS A 285 -12.01 -12.82 -25.46
C LYS A 285 -12.24 -13.34 -24.05
N GLU A 286 -12.45 -12.45 -23.09
CA GLU A 286 -12.61 -12.76 -21.66
C GLU A 286 -11.44 -13.53 -21.01
N LYS A 287 -10.31 -13.64 -21.71
CA LYS A 287 -9.12 -14.37 -21.26
C LYS A 287 -7.96 -13.46 -20.93
N HIS A 288 -7.75 -12.40 -21.72
CA HIS A 288 -6.62 -11.50 -21.55
C HIS A 288 -7.11 -10.11 -21.16
N LYS A 289 -6.55 -9.56 -20.09
CA LYS A 289 -6.88 -8.23 -19.61
C LYS A 289 -5.64 -7.35 -19.51
N PHE A 290 -5.63 -6.27 -20.29
CA PHE A 290 -4.63 -5.21 -20.19
C PHE A 290 -5.25 -4.01 -19.49
N SER A 291 -4.49 -3.35 -18.63
CA SER A 291 -4.95 -2.14 -17.94
C SER A 291 -3.84 -1.11 -17.92
N LEU A 292 -4.18 0.12 -18.29
CA LEU A 292 -3.32 1.28 -18.14
C LEU A 292 -4.05 2.28 -17.25
N SER A 293 -3.38 2.78 -16.22
CA SER A 293 -3.91 3.87 -15.41
C SER A 293 -2.88 4.97 -15.20
N VAL A 294 -3.37 6.20 -15.11
CA VAL A 294 -2.56 7.40 -14.89
C VAL A 294 -3.32 8.33 -13.96
N GLY A 295 -2.63 9.02 -13.08
CA GLY A 295 -3.30 9.88 -12.12
C GLY A 295 -2.38 10.83 -11.40
N LYS A 296 -2.97 11.57 -10.48
CA LYS A 296 -2.30 12.53 -9.62
C LYS A 296 -2.84 12.40 -8.21
N ASN A 297 -1.99 12.61 -7.22
CA ASN A 297 -2.39 12.85 -5.86
C ASN A 297 -1.78 14.12 -5.29
N THR A 298 -2.16 14.44 -4.05
CA THR A 298 -1.61 15.56 -3.29
C THR A 298 -0.07 15.57 -3.24
N GLY A 299 0.60 14.41 -3.39
CA GLY A 299 2.06 14.29 -3.28
C GLY A 299 2.82 14.08 -4.60
N GLY A 300 2.16 13.89 -5.73
CA GLY A 300 2.82 13.53 -6.99
C GLY A 300 1.91 12.87 -8.03
N TYR A 301 2.53 12.14 -8.95
CA TYR A 301 1.89 11.42 -10.05
C TYR A 301 1.72 9.94 -9.70
N LYS A 302 0.82 9.29 -10.42
CA LYS A 302 0.59 7.85 -10.35
C LYS A 302 0.51 7.26 -11.75
N GLY A 303 0.98 6.04 -11.89
CA GLY A 303 0.88 5.28 -13.13
C GLY A 303 0.77 3.79 -12.84
N GLY A 304 -0.03 3.07 -13.60
CA GLY A 304 -0.22 1.65 -13.47
C GLY A 304 -0.25 0.98 -14.83
N LEU A 305 0.44 -0.15 -14.96
CA LEU A 305 0.34 -1.03 -16.11
C LEU A 305 0.10 -2.44 -15.58
N SER A 306 -0.93 -3.11 -16.09
CA SER A 306 -1.17 -4.51 -15.75
C SER A 306 -1.57 -5.35 -16.94
N TYR A 307 -1.20 -6.62 -16.84
CA TYR A 307 -1.63 -7.68 -17.71
C TYR A 307 -2.03 -8.87 -16.84
N ASN A 308 -3.25 -9.38 -17.02
CA ASN A 308 -3.74 -10.59 -16.36
C ASN A 308 -4.32 -11.53 -17.43
N TYR A 309 -4.12 -12.83 -17.24
CA TYR A 309 -4.74 -13.85 -18.08
C TYR A 309 -5.36 -14.97 -17.25
N ILE A 310 -6.47 -15.51 -17.76
CA ILE A 310 -7.12 -16.71 -17.22
C ILE A 310 -6.66 -17.90 -18.06
N TRP A 311 -6.00 -18.86 -17.40
CA TRP A 311 -5.64 -20.17 -17.93
C TRP A 311 -6.70 -21.19 -17.59
#